data_AF-A0A8B6F7N8-F1
#
_entry.id   AF-A0A8B6F7N8-F1
#
_cell.length_a   1.000
_cell.length_b   1.000
_cell.length_c   1.000
_cell.angle_alpha   90.00
_cell.angle_beta   90.00
_cell.angle_gamma   90.00
#
_symmetry.space_group_name_H-M   'P 1'
#
loop_
_entity.id
_entity.type
_entity.pdbx_description
1 polymer ?
#
loop_
_entity_poly.entity_id
_entity_poly.type
_entity_poly.pdbx_seq_one_letter_code
_entity_poly.pdbx_strand_id
1 'polypeptide(L)'
;MDAIKKKMVAMKMEKENALDRAEQLEQKLRETEEAKAKIEDDYNSLQKKSIQTENDLDNTQTQLQDVQAKYETTEKQIAEHEQEIQSLTRKISMLEEDIMKSEERYTTAASKLEEASKAADESERGRRQLEFRTSTDEENLDRLERNLHDFKITAEDNEKKYTEAARKLIVAETELERTEEKYEHMRRQVKTLEDELHIATNNLRGLEIGEEKASQREDSYEETIRDLTNRLKDAEYRAETSDRTVQTLQREVDKIQEDYENEHRQRMDLQEEMDATLADLNNL
;
A
#
# COMPACT_ATOMS: atom_id res chain seq x y z
N MET A 1 170.33 87.37 -85.42
CA MET A 1 170.19 85.96 -84.98
C MET A 1 169.39 85.79 -83.68
N ASP A 2 169.23 86.84 -82.84
CA ASP A 2 168.44 86.78 -81.58
C ASP A 2 166.91 86.91 -81.72
N ALA A 3 166.41 87.53 -82.80
CA ALA A 3 164.97 87.78 -82.96
C ALA A 3 164.15 86.50 -83.25
N ILE A 4 164.77 85.47 -83.86
CA ILE A 4 164.09 84.22 -84.23
C ILE A 4 163.96 83.29 -83.01
N LYS A 5 164.98 83.23 -82.12
CA LYS A 5 164.90 82.45 -80.88
C LYS A 5 163.83 83.00 -79.92
N LYS A 6 163.73 84.32 -79.75
CA LYS A 6 162.68 84.93 -78.90
C LYS A 6 161.26 84.65 -79.42
N LYS A 7 161.04 84.68 -80.74
CA LYS A 7 159.74 84.40 -81.34
C LYS A 7 159.37 82.91 -81.23
N MET A 8 160.36 82.01 -81.33
CA MET A 8 160.16 80.58 -81.14
C MET A 8 159.85 80.22 -79.68
N VAL A 9 160.50 80.88 -78.71
CA VAL A 9 160.17 80.72 -77.28
C VAL A 9 158.78 81.29 -76.97
N ALA A 10 158.42 82.46 -77.52
CA ALA A 10 157.09 83.05 -77.35
C ALA A 10 155.98 82.16 -77.94
N MET A 11 156.15 81.63 -79.15
CA MET A 11 155.17 80.68 -79.73
C MET A 11 155.09 79.36 -78.97
N LYS A 12 156.20 78.90 -78.38
CA LYS A 12 156.20 77.71 -77.51
C LYS A 12 155.41 77.96 -76.23
N MET A 13 155.59 79.14 -75.63
CA MET A 13 154.87 79.58 -74.42
C MET A 13 153.38 79.84 -74.69
N GLU A 14 153.03 80.39 -75.87
CA GLU A 14 151.63 80.53 -76.30
C GLU A 14 150.98 79.18 -76.58
N LYS A 15 151.72 78.23 -77.17
CA LYS A 15 151.25 76.86 -77.36
C LYS A 15 151.04 76.14 -76.02
N GLU A 16 151.97 76.26 -75.07
CA GLU A 16 151.83 75.72 -73.71
C GLU A 16 150.65 76.36 -72.98
N ASN A 17 150.50 77.69 -73.02
CA ASN A 17 149.34 78.37 -72.42
C ASN A 17 148.00 77.98 -73.08
N ALA A 18 147.98 77.76 -74.39
CA ALA A 18 146.78 77.29 -75.09
C ALA A 18 146.45 75.84 -74.74
N LEU A 19 147.47 74.99 -74.57
CA LEU A 19 147.33 73.62 -74.09
C LEU A 19 146.82 73.58 -72.65
N ASP A 20 147.42 74.33 -71.72
CA ASP A 20 146.97 74.41 -70.32
C ASP A 20 145.53 74.93 -70.22
N ARG A 21 145.15 75.89 -71.07
CA ARG A 21 143.79 76.43 -71.11
C ARG A 21 142.80 75.44 -71.73
N ALA A 22 143.23 74.65 -72.72
CA ALA A 22 142.45 73.55 -73.26
C ALA A 22 142.26 72.44 -72.20
N GLU A 23 143.31 72.06 -71.48
CA GLU A 23 143.23 71.09 -70.38
C GLU A 23 142.31 71.57 -69.25
N GLN A 24 142.39 72.85 -68.85
CA GLN A 24 141.48 73.42 -67.85
C GLN A 24 140.03 73.45 -68.33
N LEU A 25 139.78 73.71 -69.62
CA LEU A 25 138.44 73.69 -70.18
C LEU A 25 137.90 72.26 -70.32
N GLU A 26 138.74 71.29 -70.68
CA GLU A 26 138.40 69.87 -70.68
C GLU A 26 138.11 69.35 -69.26
N GLN A 27 138.90 69.76 -68.27
CA GLN A 27 138.67 69.40 -66.87
C GLN A 27 137.35 69.99 -66.37
N LYS A 28 137.08 71.28 -66.63
CA LYS A 28 135.79 71.90 -66.27
C LYS A 28 134.62 71.24 -67.00
N LEU A 29 134.80 70.89 -68.27
CA LEU A 29 133.78 70.18 -69.03
C LEU A 29 133.47 68.83 -68.36
N ARG A 30 134.49 68.04 -68.00
CA ARG A 30 134.32 66.78 -67.26
C ARG A 30 133.62 66.98 -65.92
N GLU A 31 134.04 67.96 -65.11
CA GLU A 31 133.41 68.25 -63.82
C GLU A 31 131.93 68.65 -63.99
N THR A 32 131.61 69.44 -65.02
CA THR A 32 130.21 69.80 -65.32
C THR A 32 129.40 68.64 -65.88
N GLU A 33 130.00 67.75 -66.67
CA GLU A 33 129.35 66.55 -67.19
C GLU A 33 129.07 65.54 -66.07
N GLU A 34 130.00 65.36 -65.12
CA GLU A 34 129.80 64.55 -63.92
C GLU A 34 128.72 65.13 -63.00
N ALA A 35 128.73 66.45 -62.78
CA ALA A 35 127.70 67.12 -61.99
C ALA A 35 126.32 67.02 -62.65
N LYS A 36 126.25 67.16 -63.98
CA LYS A 36 125.02 66.98 -64.76
C LYS A 36 124.53 65.54 -64.66
N ALA A 37 125.41 64.55 -64.82
CA ALA A 37 125.05 63.13 -64.70
C ALA A 37 124.47 62.81 -63.32
N LYS A 38 125.05 63.37 -62.25
CA LYS A 38 124.55 63.19 -60.89
C LYS A 38 123.17 63.82 -60.68
N ILE A 39 122.94 65.01 -61.22
CA ILE A 39 121.63 65.68 -61.16
C ILE A 39 120.58 64.91 -61.98
N GLU A 40 120.95 64.37 -63.15
CA GLU A 40 120.07 63.52 -63.95
C GLU A 40 119.71 62.23 -63.21
N ASP A 41 120.65 61.59 -62.52
CA ASP A 41 120.39 60.40 -61.70
C ASP A 41 119.48 60.72 -60.49
N ASP A 42 119.73 61.82 -59.78
CA ASP A 42 118.90 62.27 -58.66
C ASP A 42 117.48 62.65 -59.14
N TYR A 43 117.36 63.31 -60.29
CA TYR A 43 116.08 63.63 -60.92
C TYR A 43 115.32 62.35 -61.30
N ASN A 44 115.99 61.38 -61.92
CA ASN A 44 115.39 60.09 -62.27
C ASN A 44 114.94 59.30 -61.03
N SER A 45 115.71 59.37 -59.94
CA SER A 45 115.37 58.74 -58.66
C SER A 45 114.16 59.39 -57.99
N LEU A 46 114.13 60.73 -57.94
CA LEU A 46 112.99 61.49 -57.42
C LEU A 46 111.73 61.30 -58.28
N GLN A 47 111.87 61.26 -59.60
CA GLN A 47 110.76 60.99 -60.50
C GLN A 47 110.16 59.59 -60.27
N LYS A 48 111.01 58.56 -60.11
CA LYS A 48 110.54 57.20 -59.74
C LYS A 48 109.85 57.17 -58.39
N LYS A 49 110.39 57.87 -57.39
CA LYS A 49 109.74 57.99 -56.08
C LYS A 49 108.40 58.71 -56.18
N SER A 50 108.31 59.81 -56.92
CA SER A 50 107.05 60.53 -57.14
C SER A 50 105.98 59.61 -57.71
N ILE A 51 106.30 58.88 -58.78
CA ILE A 51 105.39 57.92 -59.41
C ILE A 51 104.97 56.81 -58.43
N GLN A 52 105.92 56.27 -57.65
CA GLN A 52 105.60 55.26 -56.64
C GLN A 52 104.64 55.79 -55.57
N THR A 53 104.87 57.02 -55.10
CA THR A 53 104.04 57.63 -54.05
C THR A 53 102.64 57.98 -54.59
N GLU A 54 102.53 58.41 -55.85
CA GLU A 54 101.24 58.60 -56.53
C GLU A 54 100.48 57.27 -56.65
N ASN A 55 101.15 56.19 -57.08
CA ASN A 55 100.51 54.86 -57.15
C ASN A 55 100.05 54.36 -55.78
N ASP A 56 100.86 54.57 -54.73
CA ASP A 56 100.51 54.17 -53.36
C ASP A 56 99.34 55.02 -52.82
N LEU A 57 99.29 56.31 -53.17
CA LEU A 57 98.17 57.18 -52.85
C LEU A 57 96.88 56.70 -53.55
N ASP A 58 96.93 56.42 -54.85
CA ASP A 58 95.78 55.92 -55.61
C ASP A 58 95.28 54.56 -55.06
N ASN A 59 96.22 53.66 -54.70
CA ASN A 59 95.88 52.37 -54.11
C ASN A 59 95.21 52.52 -52.74
N THR A 60 95.74 53.39 -51.88
CA THR A 60 95.17 53.64 -50.55
C THR A 60 93.84 54.37 -50.63
N GLN A 61 93.65 55.29 -51.58
CA GLN A 61 92.36 55.93 -51.84
C GLN A 61 91.31 54.93 -52.31
N THR A 62 91.68 54.02 -53.22
CA THR A 62 90.77 52.97 -53.69
C THR A 62 90.36 52.04 -52.55
N GLN A 63 91.32 51.62 -51.72
CA GLN A 63 91.04 50.78 -50.54
C GLN A 63 90.16 51.48 -49.51
N LEU A 64 90.39 52.78 -49.28
CA LEU A 64 89.57 53.59 -48.38
C LEU A 64 88.12 53.65 -48.86
N GLN A 65 87.91 53.88 -50.17
CA GLN A 65 86.57 53.89 -50.76
C GLN A 65 85.87 52.53 -50.62
N ASP A 66 86.58 51.43 -50.87
CA ASP A 66 86.04 50.08 -50.69
C ASP A 66 85.64 49.79 -49.23
N VAL A 67 86.46 50.21 -48.27
CA VAL A 67 86.16 50.04 -46.84
C VAL A 67 84.99 50.92 -46.42
N GLN A 68 84.90 52.16 -46.92
CA GLN A 68 83.77 53.06 -46.66
C GLN A 68 82.47 52.48 -47.20
N ALA A 69 82.47 51.96 -48.43
CA ALA A 69 81.29 51.31 -49.01
C ALA A 69 80.85 50.07 -48.20
N LYS A 70 81.82 49.24 -47.75
CA LYS A 70 81.54 48.10 -46.86
C LYS A 70 80.99 48.56 -45.51
N TYR A 71 81.54 49.64 -44.94
CA TYR A 71 81.08 50.19 -43.69
C TYR A 71 79.63 50.67 -43.79
N GLU A 72 79.30 51.48 -44.80
CA GLU A 72 77.94 51.98 -45.04
C GLU A 72 76.93 50.84 -45.24
N THR A 73 77.30 49.79 -45.98
CA THR A 73 76.42 48.62 -46.14
C THR A 73 76.20 47.86 -44.83
N THR A 74 77.24 47.70 -44.01
CA THR A 74 77.09 47.05 -42.70
C THR A 74 76.27 47.89 -41.71
N GLU A 75 76.45 49.21 -41.68
CA GLU A 75 75.63 50.10 -40.84
C GLU A 75 74.15 50.01 -41.22
N LYS A 76 73.86 49.98 -42.54
CA LYS A 76 72.49 49.82 -43.02
C LYS A 76 71.88 48.48 -42.60
N GLN A 77 72.64 47.38 -42.69
CA GLN A 77 72.19 46.06 -42.23
C GLN A 77 71.93 46.03 -40.71
N ILE A 78 72.80 46.66 -39.91
CA ILE A 78 72.60 46.78 -38.47
C ILE A 78 71.31 47.54 -38.17
N ALA A 79 71.07 48.68 -38.82
CA ALA A 79 69.85 49.45 -38.64
C ALA A 79 68.58 48.67 -39.03
N GLU A 80 68.64 47.87 -40.10
CA GLU A 80 67.54 46.98 -40.51
C GLU A 80 67.28 45.89 -39.45
N HIS A 81 68.32 45.24 -38.93
CA HIS A 81 68.18 44.23 -37.88
C HIS A 81 67.71 44.82 -36.54
N GLU A 82 68.15 46.01 -36.16
CA GLU A 82 67.67 46.70 -34.96
C GLU A 82 66.16 47.01 -35.05
N GLN A 83 65.68 47.43 -36.23
CA GLN A 83 64.25 47.62 -36.47
C GLN A 83 63.47 46.29 -36.39
N GLU A 84 64.02 45.22 -36.95
CA GLU A 84 63.41 43.89 -36.88
C GLU A 84 63.34 43.38 -35.44
N ILE A 85 64.41 43.53 -34.66
CA ILE A 85 64.45 43.19 -33.23
C ILE A 85 63.40 43.99 -32.45
N GLN A 86 63.25 45.29 -32.69
CA GLN A 86 62.20 46.09 -32.05
C GLN A 86 60.79 45.59 -32.41
N SER A 87 60.55 45.26 -33.67
CA SER A 87 59.27 44.72 -34.14
C SER A 87 58.94 43.38 -33.47
N LEU A 88 59.91 42.46 -33.44
CA LEU A 88 59.76 41.16 -32.80
C LEU A 88 59.56 41.27 -31.29
N THR A 89 60.27 42.19 -30.63
CA THR A 89 60.10 42.43 -29.19
C THR A 89 58.69 42.91 -28.84
N ARG A 90 58.13 43.83 -29.65
CA ARG A 90 56.72 44.24 -29.49
C ARG A 90 55.76 43.08 -29.73
N LYS A 91 56.03 42.25 -30.74
CA LYS A 91 55.21 41.07 -31.04
C LYS A 91 55.23 40.04 -29.91
N ILE A 92 56.40 39.80 -29.31
CA ILE A 92 56.53 38.90 -28.14
C ILE A 92 55.67 39.42 -26.99
N SER A 93 55.79 40.71 -26.65
CA SER A 93 55.01 41.30 -25.55
C SER A 93 53.50 41.20 -25.77
N MET A 94 53.01 41.42 -27.00
CA MET A 94 51.58 41.25 -27.32
C MET A 94 51.13 39.78 -27.18
N LEU A 95 51.94 38.84 -27.66
CA LEU A 95 51.63 37.41 -27.54
C LEU A 95 51.64 36.94 -26.09
N GLU A 96 52.56 37.43 -25.26
CA GLU A 96 52.59 37.13 -23.82
C GLU A 96 51.32 37.64 -23.14
N GLU A 97 50.87 38.86 -23.44
CA GLU A 97 49.63 39.41 -22.89
C GLU A 97 48.39 38.62 -23.34
N ASP A 98 48.34 38.20 -24.61
CA ASP A 98 47.27 37.35 -25.13
C ASP A 98 47.24 35.97 -24.47
N ILE A 99 48.41 35.37 -24.21
CA ILE A 99 48.52 34.10 -23.49
C ILE A 99 48.02 34.27 -22.06
N MET A 100 48.45 35.30 -21.33
CA MET A 100 47.98 35.56 -19.96
C MET A 100 46.45 35.71 -19.90
N LYS A 101 45.86 36.48 -20.82
CA LYS A 101 44.40 36.64 -20.91
C LYS A 101 43.70 35.31 -21.23
N SER A 102 44.30 34.48 -22.08
CA SER A 102 43.77 33.16 -22.41
C SER A 102 43.81 32.22 -21.20
N GLU A 103 44.90 32.24 -20.43
CA GLU A 103 45.06 31.44 -19.21
C GLU A 103 44.07 31.83 -18.11
N GLU A 104 43.81 33.13 -17.90
CA GLU A 104 42.78 33.59 -16.96
C GLU A 104 41.39 33.10 -17.36
N ARG A 105 41.06 33.21 -18.65
CA ARG A 105 39.78 32.71 -19.21
C ARG A 105 39.67 31.20 -19.04
N TYR A 106 40.74 30.46 -19.32
CA TYR A 106 40.79 29.02 -19.15
C TYR A 106 40.56 28.63 -17.69
N THR A 107 41.26 29.27 -16.76
CA THR A 107 41.14 29.00 -15.31
C THR A 107 39.72 29.25 -14.82
N THR A 108 39.11 30.36 -15.25
CA THR A 108 37.72 30.68 -14.91
C THR A 108 36.75 29.67 -15.49
N ALA A 109 36.93 29.25 -16.74
CA ALA A 109 36.10 28.24 -17.39
C ALA A 109 36.23 26.87 -16.71
N ALA A 110 37.45 26.48 -16.33
CA ALA A 110 37.72 25.23 -15.61
C ALA A 110 37.03 25.22 -14.24
N SER A 111 37.11 26.30 -13.47
CA SER A 111 36.42 26.43 -12.18
C SER A 111 34.89 26.29 -12.33
N LYS A 112 34.30 26.97 -13.33
CA LYS A 112 32.86 26.87 -13.60
C LYS A 112 32.44 25.47 -14.03
N LEU A 113 33.27 24.79 -14.80
CA LEU A 113 33.01 23.41 -15.23
C LEU A 113 33.03 22.46 -14.02
N GLU A 114 33.97 22.63 -13.09
CA GLU A 114 34.04 21.83 -11.87
C GLU A 114 32.81 22.04 -10.98
N GLU A 115 32.39 23.29 -10.78
CA GLU A 115 31.17 23.62 -10.02
C GLU A 115 29.91 23.02 -10.67
N ALA A 116 29.78 23.15 -11.99
CA ALA A 116 28.66 22.56 -12.73
C ALA A 116 28.66 21.03 -12.64
N SER A 117 29.83 20.38 -12.67
CA SER A 117 29.96 18.93 -12.50
C SER A 117 29.51 18.49 -11.11
N LYS A 118 29.94 19.20 -10.05
CA LYS A 118 29.51 18.89 -8.68
C LYS A 118 28.00 19.05 -8.51
N ALA A 119 27.43 20.13 -9.05
CA ALA A 119 25.98 20.35 -9.01
C ALA A 119 25.20 19.26 -9.78
N ALA A 120 25.74 18.79 -10.92
CA ALA A 120 25.15 17.69 -11.67
C ALA A 120 25.18 16.37 -10.89
N ASP A 121 26.30 16.05 -10.23
CA ASP A 121 26.43 14.85 -9.41
C ASP A 121 25.48 14.85 -8.20
N GLU A 122 25.31 16.01 -7.54
CA GLU A 122 24.34 16.18 -6.45
C GLU A 122 22.90 16.03 -6.93
N SER A 123 22.57 16.63 -8.09
CA SER A 123 21.25 16.49 -8.72
C SER A 123 20.94 15.03 -9.08
N GLU A 124 21.91 14.30 -9.64
CA GLU A 124 21.76 12.88 -9.98
C GLU A 124 21.58 12.01 -8.73
N ARG A 125 22.30 12.31 -7.64
CA ARG A 125 22.07 11.66 -6.33
C ARG A 125 20.66 11.90 -5.81
N GLY A 126 20.19 13.15 -5.88
CA GLY A 126 18.82 13.51 -5.49
C GLY A 126 17.78 12.78 -6.33
N ARG A 127 17.97 12.72 -7.66
CA ARG A 127 17.10 12.00 -8.59
C ARG A 127 16.98 10.52 -8.23
N ARG A 128 18.12 9.84 -7.98
CA ARG A 128 18.12 8.42 -7.59
C ARG A 128 17.42 8.16 -6.26
N GLN A 129 17.59 9.06 -5.29
CA GLN A 129 16.89 8.93 -4.01
C GLN A 129 15.37 9.08 -4.19
N LEU A 130 14.93 10.04 -5.00
CA LEU A 130 13.51 10.22 -5.32
C LEU A 130 12.95 9.00 -6.07
N GLU A 131 13.68 8.48 -7.06
CA GLU A 131 13.29 7.29 -7.81
C GLU A 131 13.10 6.06 -6.90
N PHE A 132 14.04 5.82 -5.97
CA PHE A 132 13.92 4.74 -4.99
C PHE A 132 12.71 4.91 -4.07
N ARG A 133 12.46 6.15 -3.60
CA ARG A 133 11.29 6.45 -2.77
C ARG A 133 9.99 6.25 -3.52
N THR A 134 9.88 6.77 -4.73
CA THR A 134 8.69 6.60 -5.58
C THR A 134 8.41 5.12 -5.83
N SER A 135 9.43 4.32 -6.17
CA SER A 135 9.26 2.87 -6.36
C SER A 135 8.77 2.16 -5.09
N THR A 136 9.30 2.53 -3.93
CA THR A 136 8.85 1.96 -2.64
C THR A 136 7.41 2.38 -2.31
N ASP A 137 7.06 3.64 -2.59
CA ASP A 137 5.72 4.17 -2.35
C ASP A 137 4.69 3.53 -3.30
N GLU A 138 5.04 3.28 -4.56
CA GLU A 138 4.23 2.53 -5.53
C GLU A 138 3.95 1.09 -5.06
N GLU A 139 4.98 0.35 -4.61
CA GLU A 139 4.80 -1.00 -4.05
C GLU A 139 3.89 -1.02 -2.81
N ASN A 140 4.01 -0.01 -1.95
CA ASN A 140 3.16 0.12 -0.78
C ASN A 140 1.72 0.46 -1.15
N LEU A 141 1.52 1.33 -2.14
CA LEU A 141 0.21 1.69 -2.66
C LEU A 141 -0.50 0.47 -3.26
N ASP A 142 0.17 -0.28 -4.13
CA ASP A 142 -0.34 -1.52 -4.70
C ASP A 142 -0.80 -2.53 -3.64
N ARG A 143 -0.01 -2.68 -2.56
CA ARG A 143 -0.38 -3.56 -1.45
C ARG A 143 -1.62 -3.05 -0.71
N LEU A 144 -1.70 -1.75 -0.45
CA LEU A 144 -2.84 -1.14 0.23
C LEU A 144 -4.11 -1.23 -0.62
N GLU A 145 -4.02 -1.07 -1.94
CA GLU A 145 -5.14 -1.22 -2.86
C GLU A 145 -5.68 -2.66 -2.88
N ARG A 146 -4.80 -3.66 -2.92
CA ARG A 146 -5.20 -5.08 -2.80
C ARG A 146 -5.91 -5.35 -1.48
N ASN A 147 -5.32 -4.91 -0.37
CA ASN A 147 -5.93 -5.08 0.95
C ASN A 147 -7.32 -4.40 1.02
N LEU A 148 -7.44 -3.18 0.48
CA LEU A 148 -8.71 -2.45 0.43
C LEU A 148 -9.76 -3.21 -0.38
N HIS A 149 -9.36 -3.81 -1.51
CA HIS A 149 -10.24 -4.62 -2.33
C HIS A 149 -10.75 -5.85 -1.55
N ASP A 150 -9.85 -6.57 -0.88
CA ASP A 150 -10.19 -7.76 -0.08
C ASP A 150 -11.13 -7.40 1.09
N PHE A 151 -10.87 -6.27 1.77
CA PHE A 151 -11.74 -5.79 2.84
C PHE A 151 -13.14 -5.42 2.33
N LYS A 152 -13.25 -4.82 1.14
CA LYS A 152 -14.55 -4.52 0.52
C LYS A 152 -15.34 -5.80 0.22
N ILE A 153 -14.71 -6.79 -0.41
CA ILE A 153 -15.36 -8.08 -0.69
C ILE A 153 -15.84 -8.74 0.60
N THR A 154 -14.99 -8.75 1.62
CA THR A 154 -15.32 -9.34 2.93
C THR A 154 -16.48 -8.59 3.60
N ALA A 155 -16.50 -7.26 3.51
CA ALA A 155 -17.58 -6.45 4.05
C ALA A 155 -18.91 -6.74 3.33
N GLU A 156 -18.92 -6.81 2.01
CA GLU A 156 -20.11 -7.15 1.22
C GLU A 156 -20.63 -8.57 1.51
N ASP A 157 -19.74 -9.56 1.68
CA ASP A 157 -20.13 -10.92 2.07
C ASP A 157 -20.74 -10.95 3.48
N ASN A 158 -20.16 -10.22 4.42
CA ASN A 158 -20.72 -10.08 5.77
C ASN A 158 -22.09 -9.40 5.75
N GLU A 159 -22.27 -8.34 4.96
CA GLU A 159 -23.55 -7.67 4.81
C GLU A 159 -24.62 -8.64 4.29
N LYS A 160 -24.30 -9.45 3.26
CA LYS A 160 -25.20 -10.49 2.77
C LYS A 160 -25.57 -11.49 3.87
N LYS A 161 -24.61 -11.98 4.64
CA LYS A 161 -24.86 -12.89 5.78
C LYS A 161 -25.76 -12.25 6.84
N TYR A 162 -25.55 -10.98 7.18
CA TYR A 162 -26.40 -10.26 8.13
C TYR A 162 -27.83 -10.10 7.61
N THR A 163 -28.00 -9.77 6.33
CA THR A 163 -29.34 -9.65 5.73
C THR A 163 -30.08 -10.99 5.71
N GLU A 164 -29.39 -12.10 5.43
CA GLU A 164 -29.98 -13.43 5.47
C GLU A 164 -30.35 -13.85 6.91
N ALA A 165 -29.47 -13.60 7.87
CA ALA A 165 -29.73 -13.87 9.28
C ALA A 165 -30.93 -13.07 9.80
N ALA A 166 -31.04 -11.78 9.45
CA ALA A 166 -32.18 -10.94 9.80
C ALA A 166 -33.49 -11.47 9.20
N ARG A 167 -33.47 -11.92 7.94
CA ARG A 167 -34.66 -12.56 7.32
C ARG A 167 -35.06 -13.84 8.03
N LYS A 168 -34.10 -14.70 8.38
CA LYS A 168 -34.37 -15.94 9.13
C LYS A 168 -34.94 -15.65 10.52
N LEU A 169 -34.42 -14.62 11.20
CA LEU A 169 -34.92 -14.18 12.49
C LEU A 169 -36.41 -13.79 12.41
N ILE A 170 -36.77 -12.96 11.43
CA ILE A 170 -38.18 -12.55 11.22
C ILE A 170 -39.08 -13.77 11.00
N VAL A 171 -38.66 -14.74 10.18
CA VAL A 171 -39.44 -15.97 9.97
C VAL A 171 -39.62 -16.73 11.28
N ALA A 172 -38.55 -16.93 12.05
CA ALA A 172 -38.59 -17.62 13.33
C ALA A 172 -39.48 -16.89 14.36
N GLU A 173 -39.43 -15.55 14.41
CA GLU A 173 -40.29 -14.72 15.26
C GLU A 173 -41.77 -14.92 14.89
N THR A 174 -42.11 -14.88 13.60
CA THR A 174 -43.51 -15.10 13.16
C THR A 174 -44.01 -16.53 13.42
N GLU A 175 -43.12 -17.53 13.33
CA GLU A 175 -43.47 -18.91 13.70
C GLU A 175 -43.66 -19.05 15.21
N LEU A 176 -42.80 -18.41 16.00
CA LEU A 176 -42.92 -18.38 17.45
C LEU A 176 -44.26 -17.77 17.88
N GLU A 177 -44.63 -16.59 17.37
CA GLU A 177 -45.93 -15.95 17.66
C GLU A 177 -47.10 -16.88 17.36
N ARG A 178 -47.09 -17.55 16.19
CA ARG A 178 -48.13 -18.54 15.83
C ARG A 178 -48.19 -19.73 16.78
N THR A 179 -47.04 -20.20 17.26
CA THR A 179 -46.99 -21.31 18.23
C THR A 179 -47.48 -20.88 19.61
N GLU A 180 -47.16 -19.65 20.03
CA GLU A 180 -47.61 -19.08 21.30
C GLU A 180 -49.14 -18.87 21.31
N GLU A 181 -49.71 -18.36 20.21
CA GLU A 181 -51.17 -18.23 20.08
C GLU A 181 -51.90 -19.58 20.18
N LYS A 182 -51.35 -20.62 19.53
CA LYS A 182 -51.89 -21.99 19.62
C LYS A 182 -51.77 -22.54 21.02
N TYR A 183 -50.64 -22.33 21.68
CA TYR A 183 -50.43 -22.75 23.06
C TYR A 183 -51.43 -22.10 24.01
N GLU A 184 -51.63 -20.78 23.90
CA GLU A 184 -52.62 -20.05 24.73
C GLU A 184 -54.06 -20.47 24.43
N HIS A 185 -54.37 -20.85 23.19
CA HIS A 185 -55.67 -21.44 22.87
C HIS A 185 -55.87 -22.81 23.56
N MET A 186 -54.90 -23.71 23.42
CA MET A 186 -54.93 -25.03 24.06
C MET A 186 -54.99 -24.92 25.58
N ARG A 187 -54.22 -24.00 26.17
CA ARG A 187 -54.22 -23.74 27.60
C ARG A 187 -55.59 -23.28 28.11
N ARG A 188 -56.30 -22.46 27.34
CA ARG A 188 -57.70 -22.08 27.64
C ARG A 188 -58.64 -23.28 27.57
N GLN A 189 -58.51 -24.13 26.54
CA GLN A 189 -59.32 -25.35 26.43
C GLN A 189 -59.10 -26.31 27.60
N VAL A 190 -57.84 -26.54 27.99
CA VAL A 190 -57.51 -27.36 29.16
C VAL A 190 -58.17 -26.80 30.41
N LYS A 191 -58.08 -25.49 30.65
CA LYS A 191 -58.74 -24.88 31.81
C LYS A 191 -60.26 -25.06 31.80
N THR A 192 -60.92 -24.89 30.65
CA THR A 192 -62.36 -25.15 30.55
C THR A 192 -62.71 -26.60 30.86
N LEU A 193 -61.93 -27.56 30.34
CA LEU A 193 -62.12 -28.98 30.62
C LEU A 193 -61.87 -29.31 32.10
N GLU A 194 -60.89 -28.68 32.74
CA GLU A 194 -60.64 -28.81 34.18
C GLU A 194 -61.83 -28.31 35.01
N ASP A 195 -62.40 -27.15 34.64
CA ASP A 195 -63.59 -26.58 35.29
C ASP A 195 -64.83 -27.49 35.10
N GLU A 196 -65.06 -28.01 33.89
CA GLU A 196 -66.14 -28.96 33.59
C GLU A 196 -65.98 -30.27 34.37
N LEU A 197 -64.76 -30.81 34.45
CA LEU A 197 -64.46 -32.01 35.22
C LEU A 197 -64.73 -31.79 36.70
N HIS A 198 -64.40 -30.60 37.24
CA HIS A 198 -64.69 -30.25 38.61
C HIS A 198 -66.20 -30.24 38.90
N ILE A 199 -67.00 -29.64 38.02
CA ILE A 199 -68.46 -29.63 38.13
C ILE A 199 -69.02 -31.05 38.03
N ALA A 200 -68.58 -31.85 37.06
CA ALA A 200 -69.01 -33.23 36.88
C ALA A 200 -68.70 -34.09 38.10
N THR A 201 -67.51 -33.91 38.70
CA THR A 201 -67.11 -34.59 39.94
C THR A 201 -68.02 -34.22 41.11
N ASN A 202 -68.36 -32.94 41.26
CA ASN A 202 -69.29 -32.48 42.30
C ASN A 202 -70.72 -33.03 42.09
N ASN A 203 -71.19 -33.08 40.85
CA ASN A 203 -72.50 -33.65 40.52
C ASN A 203 -72.54 -35.16 40.79
N LEU A 204 -71.48 -35.89 40.42
CA LEU A 204 -71.34 -37.32 40.70
C LEU A 204 -71.42 -37.59 42.20
N ARG A 205 -70.66 -36.84 43.00
CA ARG A 205 -70.71 -36.94 44.46
C ARG A 205 -72.12 -36.67 45.02
N GLY A 206 -72.84 -35.72 44.42
CA GLY A 206 -74.24 -35.45 44.78
C GLY A 206 -75.18 -36.62 44.45
N LEU A 207 -74.98 -37.26 43.30
CA LEU A 207 -75.73 -38.45 42.88
C LEU A 207 -75.42 -39.65 43.76
N GLU A 208 -74.15 -39.90 44.09
CA GLU A 208 -73.73 -40.97 45.01
C GLU A 208 -74.42 -40.84 46.38
N ILE A 209 -74.45 -39.62 46.95
CA ILE A 209 -75.18 -39.35 48.20
C ILE A 209 -76.69 -39.59 48.03
N GLY A 210 -77.25 -39.24 46.86
CA GLY A 210 -78.65 -39.47 46.54
C GLY A 210 -79.00 -40.95 46.44
N GLU A 211 -78.14 -41.72 45.79
CA GLU A 211 -78.22 -43.18 45.65
C GLU A 211 -78.12 -43.86 47.01
N GLU A 212 -77.14 -43.49 47.84
CA GLU A 212 -76.98 -44.04 49.20
C GLU A 212 -78.24 -43.81 50.05
N LYS A 213 -78.85 -42.61 49.97
CA LYS A 213 -80.12 -42.32 50.66
C LYS A 213 -81.30 -43.11 50.10
N ALA A 214 -81.35 -43.31 48.78
CA ALA A 214 -82.40 -44.10 48.15
C ALA A 214 -82.31 -45.57 48.56
N SER A 215 -81.09 -46.14 48.55
CA SER A 215 -80.80 -47.49 49.03
C SER A 215 -81.17 -47.66 50.51
N GLN A 216 -80.82 -46.71 51.39
CA GLN A 216 -81.24 -46.75 52.80
C GLN A 216 -82.77 -46.74 52.97
N ARG A 217 -83.50 -46.01 52.11
CA ARG A 217 -84.97 -46.03 52.12
C ARG A 217 -85.50 -47.37 51.64
N GLU A 218 -84.91 -47.93 50.59
CA GLU A 218 -85.27 -49.25 50.06
C GLU A 218 -85.11 -50.32 51.14
N ASP A 219 -83.98 -50.36 51.84
CA ASP A 219 -83.74 -51.28 52.97
C ASP A 219 -84.81 -51.11 54.07
N SER A 220 -85.16 -49.86 54.42
CA SER A 220 -86.20 -49.59 55.42
C SER A 220 -87.60 -50.04 54.99
N TYR A 221 -87.92 -49.89 53.69
CA TYR A 221 -89.17 -50.36 53.13
C TYR A 221 -89.20 -51.89 53.05
N GLU A 222 -88.09 -52.54 52.69
CA GLU A 222 -87.97 -54.00 52.73
C GLU A 222 -88.21 -54.54 54.14
N GLU A 223 -87.61 -53.93 55.16
CA GLU A 223 -87.82 -54.32 56.57
C GLU A 223 -89.28 -54.15 56.98
N THR A 224 -89.90 -53.01 56.61
CA THR A 224 -91.31 -52.74 56.88
C THR A 224 -92.23 -53.72 56.16
N ILE A 225 -91.97 -54.02 54.89
CA ILE A 225 -92.71 -55.02 54.11
C ILE A 225 -92.58 -56.40 54.76
N ARG A 226 -91.38 -56.76 55.23
CA ARG A 226 -91.13 -58.03 55.92
C ARG A 226 -91.91 -58.14 57.23
N ASP A 227 -91.93 -57.08 58.05
CA ASP A 227 -92.75 -57.02 59.27
C ASP A 227 -94.24 -57.14 58.95
N LEU A 228 -94.74 -56.33 58.02
CA LEU A 228 -96.15 -56.36 57.59
C LEU A 228 -96.55 -57.73 57.03
N THR A 229 -95.67 -58.38 56.27
CA THR A 229 -95.89 -59.73 55.72
C THR A 229 -95.98 -60.76 56.85
N ASN A 230 -95.12 -60.68 57.87
CA ASN A 230 -95.20 -61.57 59.03
C ASN A 230 -96.50 -61.34 59.81
N ARG A 231 -96.87 -60.08 60.05
CA ARG A 231 -98.13 -59.73 60.72
C ARG A 231 -99.36 -60.20 59.94
N LEU A 232 -99.32 -60.12 58.61
CA LEU A 232 -100.35 -60.66 57.74
C LEU A 232 -100.47 -62.18 57.92
N LYS A 233 -99.36 -62.92 57.85
CA LYS A 233 -99.36 -64.38 58.09
C LYS A 233 -99.92 -64.75 59.47
N ASP A 234 -99.56 -64.01 60.52
CA ASP A 234 -100.09 -64.23 61.86
C ASP A 234 -101.59 -63.92 61.96
N ALA A 235 -102.08 -62.93 61.20
CA ALA A 235 -103.49 -62.61 61.12
C ALA A 235 -104.26 -63.67 60.31
N GLU A 236 -103.71 -64.12 59.19
CA GLU A 236 -104.25 -65.21 58.37
C GLU A 236 -104.33 -66.52 59.16
N TYR A 237 -103.27 -66.89 59.89
CA TYR A 237 -103.27 -68.08 60.74
C TYR A 237 -104.33 -68.01 61.85
N ARG A 238 -104.50 -66.83 62.47
CA ARG A 238 -105.57 -66.58 63.44
C ARG A 238 -106.96 -66.70 62.82
N ALA A 239 -107.17 -66.11 61.64
CA ALA A 239 -108.42 -66.19 60.91
C ALA A 239 -108.75 -67.64 60.54
N GLU A 240 -107.78 -68.40 60.02
CA GLU A 240 -107.96 -69.81 59.67
C GLU A 240 -108.29 -70.67 60.90
N THR A 241 -107.65 -70.40 62.04
CA THR A 241 -107.95 -71.08 63.31
C THR A 241 -109.39 -70.75 63.79
N SER A 242 -109.79 -69.49 63.65
CA SER A 242 -111.16 -69.06 63.95
C SER A 242 -112.17 -69.77 63.04
N ASP A 243 -111.91 -69.84 61.74
CA ASP A 243 -112.78 -70.53 60.77
C ASP A 243 -112.92 -72.02 61.08
N ARG A 244 -111.82 -72.71 61.45
CA ARG A 244 -111.88 -74.11 61.91
C ARG A 244 -112.72 -74.27 63.18
N THR A 245 -112.61 -73.32 64.10
CA THR A 245 -113.40 -73.32 65.34
C THR A 245 -114.89 -73.12 65.02
N VAL A 246 -115.21 -72.18 64.13
CA VAL A 246 -116.58 -71.96 63.62
C VAL A 246 -117.12 -73.21 62.95
N GLN A 247 -116.36 -73.88 62.07
CA GLN A 247 -116.79 -75.14 61.45
C GLN A 247 -117.04 -76.26 62.48
N THR A 248 -116.24 -76.32 63.55
CA THR A 248 -116.40 -77.33 64.60
C THR A 248 -117.67 -77.07 65.41
N LEU A 249 -117.89 -75.82 65.82
CA LEU A 249 -119.11 -75.39 66.49
C LEU A 249 -120.34 -75.59 65.60
N GLN A 250 -120.23 -75.34 64.29
CA GLN A 250 -121.33 -75.59 63.35
C GLN A 250 -121.70 -77.07 63.30
N ARG A 251 -120.72 -77.98 63.29
CA ARG A 251 -120.99 -79.44 63.36
C ARG A 251 -121.64 -79.82 64.69
N GLU A 252 -121.26 -79.20 65.81
CA GLU A 252 -121.93 -79.43 67.09
C GLU A 252 -123.37 -78.92 67.06
N VAL A 253 -123.63 -77.75 66.45
CA VAL A 253 -124.98 -77.21 66.26
C VAL A 253 -125.83 -78.16 65.43
N ASP A 254 -125.32 -78.62 64.28
CA ASP A 254 -126.05 -79.55 63.40
C ASP A 254 -126.39 -80.86 64.13
N LYS A 255 -125.47 -81.35 64.97
CA LYS A 255 -125.66 -82.57 65.78
C LYS A 255 -126.72 -82.37 66.87
N ILE A 256 -126.69 -81.22 67.55
CA ILE A 256 -127.72 -80.85 68.54
C ILE A 256 -129.08 -80.66 67.86
N GLN A 257 -129.12 -80.14 66.63
CA GLN A 257 -130.36 -80.05 65.85
C GLN A 257 -130.90 -81.42 65.47
N GLU A 258 -130.04 -82.36 65.06
CA GLU A 258 -130.44 -83.74 64.77
C GLU A 258 -130.95 -84.45 66.03
N ASP A 259 -130.28 -84.29 67.17
CA ASP A 259 -130.72 -84.81 68.46
C ASP A 259 -132.08 -84.19 68.86
N TYR A 260 -132.25 -82.88 68.70
CA TYR A 260 -133.51 -82.19 68.96
C TYR A 260 -134.65 -82.67 68.04
N GLU A 261 -134.39 -82.85 66.75
CA GLU A 261 -135.39 -83.38 65.81
C GLU A 261 -135.79 -84.81 66.16
N ASN A 262 -134.84 -85.66 66.55
CA ASN A 262 -135.12 -87.03 66.99
C ASN A 262 -135.95 -87.05 68.27
N GLU A 263 -135.61 -86.22 69.26
CA GLU A 263 -136.35 -86.09 70.51
C GLU A 263 -137.74 -85.49 70.27
N HIS A 264 -137.86 -84.54 69.34
CA HIS A 264 -139.15 -83.98 68.93
C HIS A 264 -140.03 -85.02 68.23
N ARG A 265 -139.45 -85.89 67.39
CA ARG A 265 -140.14 -87.00 66.73
C ARG A 265 -140.65 -88.02 67.76
N GLN A 266 -139.79 -88.43 68.69
CA GLN A 266 -140.21 -89.30 69.81
C GLN A 266 -141.33 -88.67 70.64
N ARG A 267 -141.29 -87.35 70.85
CA ARG A 267 -142.37 -86.64 71.56
C ARG A 267 -143.68 -86.63 70.77
N MET A 268 -143.64 -86.54 69.44
CA MET A 268 -144.82 -86.64 68.58
C MET A 268 -145.39 -88.05 68.58
N ASP A 269 -144.55 -89.08 68.46
CA ASP A 269 -144.98 -90.48 68.52
C ASP A 269 -145.66 -90.79 69.87
N LEU A 270 -145.10 -90.30 70.98
CA LEU A 270 -145.71 -90.41 72.31
C LEU A 270 -147.06 -89.69 72.40
N GLN A 271 -147.22 -88.58 71.69
CA GLN A 271 -148.43 -87.78 71.67
C GLN A 271 -149.52 -88.43 70.80
N GLU A 272 -149.15 -89.09 69.69
CA GLU A 272 -150.06 -89.95 68.92
C GLU A 272 -150.51 -91.19 69.72
N GLU A 273 -149.63 -91.83 70.50
CA GLU A 273 -150.02 -92.90 71.43
C GLU A 273 -150.96 -92.39 72.54
N MET A 274 -150.76 -91.17 73.02
CA MET A 274 -151.62 -90.55 74.02
C MET A 274 -153.01 -90.20 73.44
N ASP A 275 -153.06 -89.70 72.20
CA ASP A 275 -154.33 -89.40 71.51
C ASP A 275 -155.09 -90.68 71.11
N ALA A 276 -154.38 -91.77 70.77
CA ALA A 276 -154.96 -93.09 70.54
C ALA A 276 -155.56 -93.68 71.83
N THR A 277 -154.87 -93.57 72.96
CA THR A 277 -155.38 -94.04 74.27
C THR A 277 -156.52 -93.17 74.81
N LEU A 278 -156.54 -91.87 74.51
CA LEU A 278 -157.67 -90.98 74.79
C LEU A 278 -158.89 -91.24 73.89
N ALA A 279 -158.68 -91.67 72.65
CA ALA A 279 -159.76 -92.09 71.75
C ALA A 279 -160.41 -93.41 72.21
N ASP A 280 -159.62 -94.35 72.76
CA ASP A 280 -160.13 -95.61 73.32
C ASP A 280 -160.91 -95.41 74.64
N LEU A 281 -160.59 -94.37 75.42
CA LEU A 281 -161.32 -94.02 76.66
C LEU A 281 -162.65 -93.28 76.43
N ASN A 282 -162.86 -92.66 75.26
CA ASN A 282 -164.12 -91.96 74.92
C ASN A 282 -165.15 -92.85 74.21
N ASN A 283 -164.83 -94.12 73.92
CA ASN A 283 -165.74 -95.12 73.34
C ASN A 283 -166.25 -96.17 74.36
N LEU A 284 -166.23 -95.83 75.66
CA LEU A 284 -166.77 -96.60 76.80
C LEU A 284 -167.65 -95.68 77.66
#